data_AF-A0A2E5JSQ7-F1
#
_entry.id   AF-A0A2E5JSQ7-F1
#
_cell.length_a   1.000
_cell.length_b   1.000
_cell.length_c   1.000
_cell.angle_alpha   90.00
_cell.angle_beta   90.00
_cell.angle_gamma   90.00
#
_symmetry.space_group_name_H-M   'P 1'
#
loop_
_entity.id
_entity.type
_entity.pdbx_description
1 polymer ?
#
loop_
_entity_poly.entity_id
_entity_poly.type
_entity_poly.pdbx_seq_one_letter_code
_entity_poly.pdbx_strand_id
1 'polypeptide(L)'
;MKELLIYIVLGHSIVFSQLFNKKNISISALSDLSISSQDSSFRSHGLELVLMGNIQPNAMVMAYVTNYFAGEGASIEEVYIDFKKLSRFTSNIKLGYFRPNFGIINKQHEHTYNFMSAPKSITNLFGIHGWSTLGISTISNLPLAWENYFSINILQNSIGEVSNYSGHYHEPAVVESDSTTGFSFAFRFNQEFAINKSSKFALGLNMLNGREKESIGFDLQMKNQSKKYRSFMIQLEYYSSKIYSDHLGISYHPDEELASAYIIAGRQFNKKYHLGIIADHWSYRLKDQESSSYGVYGAFAPFDDSVVFRFKLLNESGLNNNSYVVLSAVWAIGPHKPQRY
;
A
#
# COMPACT_ATOMS: atom_id res chain seq x y z
N MET A 1 -26.87 16.70 -37.33
CA MET A 1 -25.73 16.11 -36.59
C MET A 1 -25.43 16.78 -35.26
N LYS A 2 -25.50 18.12 -35.11
CA LYS A 2 -25.24 18.79 -33.81
C LYS A 2 -26.28 18.49 -32.72
N GLU A 3 -27.53 18.25 -33.07
CA GLU A 3 -28.58 17.95 -32.08
C GLU A 3 -28.47 16.54 -31.47
N LEU A 4 -28.00 15.55 -32.24
CA LEU A 4 -27.80 14.18 -31.75
C LEU A 4 -26.69 14.10 -30.67
N LEU A 5 -25.67 14.95 -30.79
CA LEU A 5 -24.57 15.02 -29.81
C LEU A 5 -25.03 15.61 -28.47
N ILE A 6 -25.96 16.57 -28.51
CA ILE A 6 -26.54 17.20 -27.31
C ILE A 6 -27.42 16.21 -26.55
N TYR A 7 -28.20 15.37 -27.25
CA TYR A 7 -28.99 14.32 -26.61
C TYR A 7 -28.14 13.18 -26.04
N ILE A 8 -26.98 12.86 -26.64
CA ILE A 8 -26.04 11.87 -26.08
C ILE A 8 -25.36 12.42 -24.81
N VAL A 9 -24.98 13.70 -24.80
CA VAL A 9 -24.37 14.34 -23.62
C VAL A 9 -25.40 14.56 -22.49
N LEU A 10 -26.63 14.97 -22.81
CA LEU A 10 -27.71 15.09 -21.81
C LEU A 10 -28.19 13.73 -21.32
N GLY A 11 -28.23 12.72 -22.19
CA GLY A 11 -28.52 11.34 -21.79
C GLY A 11 -27.49 10.77 -20.83
N HIS A 12 -26.19 11.01 -21.07
CA HIS A 12 -25.13 10.65 -20.12
C HIS A 12 -25.24 11.42 -18.81
N SER A 13 -25.58 12.71 -18.86
CA SER A 13 -25.76 13.56 -17.67
C SER A 13 -26.93 13.09 -16.79
N ILE A 14 -28.01 12.60 -17.40
CA ILE A 14 -29.20 12.12 -16.69
C ILE A 14 -28.94 10.73 -16.07
N VAL A 15 -28.22 9.84 -16.76
CA VAL A 15 -27.76 8.56 -16.18
C VAL A 15 -26.76 8.79 -15.04
N PHE A 16 -25.87 9.78 -15.17
CA PHE A 16 -24.99 10.20 -14.06
C PHE A 16 -25.80 10.74 -12.87
N SER A 17 -26.84 11.57 -13.10
CA SER A 17 -27.64 12.17 -12.02
C SER A 17 -28.46 11.17 -11.20
N GLN A 18 -28.92 10.07 -11.81
CA GLN A 18 -29.67 9.02 -11.10
C GLN A 18 -28.77 8.11 -10.23
N LEU A 19 -27.47 8.04 -10.52
CA LEU A 19 -26.46 7.40 -9.66
C LEU A 19 -26.11 8.23 -8.41
N PHE A 20 -26.34 9.55 -8.43
CA PHE A 20 -26.13 10.46 -7.29
C PHE A 20 -27.28 10.48 -6.28
N ASN A 21 -27.95 9.34 -6.08
CA ASN A 21 -28.74 9.19 -4.87
C ASN A 21 -27.75 9.13 -3.70
N LYS A 22 -27.79 10.13 -2.80
CA LYS A 22 -26.80 10.55 -1.77
C LYS A 22 -26.13 9.48 -0.87
N LYS A 23 -26.36 8.18 -1.07
CA LYS A 23 -25.82 7.07 -0.28
C LYS A 23 -24.80 6.19 -1.00
N ASN A 24 -24.63 6.33 -2.32
CA ASN A 24 -23.82 5.37 -3.09
C ASN A 24 -22.43 5.85 -3.51
N ILE A 25 -22.12 7.15 -3.39
CA ILE A 25 -20.83 7.71 -3.78
C ILE A 25 -20.30 8.57 -2.64
N SER A 26 -19.01 8.43 -2.33
CA SER A 26 -18.28 9.26 -1.39
C SER A 26 -17.04 9.89 -2.03
N ILE A 27 -16.75 11.11 -1.60
CA ILE A 27 -15.58 11.88 -1.97
C ILE A 27 -14.85 12.25 -0.69
N SER A 28 -13.55 12.03 -0.65
CA SER A 28 -12.69 12.42 0.47
C SER A 28 -11.41 13.07 -0.05
N ALA A 29 -10.78 13.89 0.78
CA ALA A 29 -9.50 14.51 0.51
C ALA A 29 -8.56 14.26 1.69
N LEU A 30 -7.32 13.89 1.40
CA LEU A 30 -6.30 13.56 2.39
C LEU A 30 -4.98 14.25 2.03
N SER A 31 -4.20 14.59 3.04
CA SER A 31 -2.86 15.13 2.87
C SER A 31 -2.05 14.93 4.14
N ASP A 32 -0.75 15.08 4.01
CA ASP A 32 0.20 14.94 5.09
C ASP A 32 1.30 15.99 5.03
N LEU A 33 1.94 16.18 6.17
CA LEU A 33 3.18 16.93 6.30
C LEU A 33 4.09 16.16 7.24
N SER A 34 5.35 16.01 6.86
CA SER A 34 6.38 15.38 7.69
C SER A 34 7.66 16.18 7.73
N ILE A 35 8.43 15.98 8.80
CA ILE A 35 9.77 16.53 8.98
C ILE A 35 10.68 15.45 9.58
N SER A 36 11.90 15.38 9.09
CA SER A 36 12.93 14.45 9.60
C SER A 36 14.09 15.22 10.22
N SER A 37 14.61 14.76 11.35
CA SER A 37 15.85 15.29 11.93
C SER A 37 17.09 14.87 11.15
N GLN A 38 16.96 13.95 10.18
CA GLN A 38 18.08 13.46 9.37
C GLN A 38 18.58 14.52 8.39
N ASP A 39 17.66 15.25 7.77
CA ASP A 39 17.94 16.26 6.74
C ASP A 39 17.27 17.61 7.02
N SER A 40 16.47 17.70 8.10
CA SER A 40 15.70 18.89 8.48
C SER A 40 14.74 19.39 7.38
N SER A 41 14.37 18.52 6.44
CA SER A 41 13.48 18.88 5.33
C SER A 41 12.01 18.67 5.71
N PHE A 42 11.14 19.57 5.25
CA PHE A 42 9.70 19.33 5.23
C PHE A 42 9.35 18.53 3.98
N ARG A 43 8.49 17.51 4.13
CA ARG A 43 8.03 16.65 3.04
C ARG A 43 6.51 16.48 3.11
N SER A 44 5.89 16.29 1.96
CA SER A 44 4.43 16.07 1.83
C SER A 44 4.20 15.22 0.60
N HIS A 45 3.33 14.21 0.69
CA HIS A 45 2.88 13.44 -0.48
C HIS A 45 1.91 14.25 -1.35
N GLY A 46 1.39 15.36 -0.82
CA GLY A 46 0.54 16.28 -1.56
C GLY A 46 -0.91 16.10 -1.18
N LEU A 47 -1.81 16.33 -2.14
CA LEU A 47 -3.25 16.23 -1.93
C LEU A 47 -3.80 15.00 -2.66
N GLU A 48 -4.26 14.01 -1.90
CA GLU A 48 -4.96 12.83 -2.42
C GLU A 48 -6.48 13.09 -2.42
N LEU A 49 -7.13 12.83 -3.55
CA LEU A 49 -8.57 12.77 -3.70
C LEU A 49 -9.02 11.33 -3.87
N VAL A 50 -9.97 10.92 -3.04
CA VAL A 50 -10.54 9.56 -3.04
C VAL A 50 -12.00 9.64 -3.46
N LEU A 51 -12.31 8.98 -4.57
CA LEU A 51 -13.66 8.80 -5.07
C LEU A 51 -13.99 7.33 -4.96
N MET A 52 -15.09 6.99 -4.27
CA MET A 52 -15.55 5.60 -4.23
C MET A 52 -17.05 5.53 -4.26
N GLY A 53 -17.60 4.44 -4.80
CA GLY A 53 -19.03 4.24 -4.78
C GLY A 53 -19.51 2.91 -5.33
N ASN A 54 -20.68 2.48 -4.88
CA ASN A 54 -21.34 1.30 -5.41
C ASN A 54 -22.12 1.68 -6.66
N ILE A 55 -21.73 1.10 -7.81
CA ILE A 55 -22.51 1.21 -9.05
C ILE A 55 -23.66 0.19 -9.08
N GLN A 56 -23.48 -0.94 -8.38
CA GLN A 56 -24.48 -1.99 -8.13
C GLN A 56 -24.24 -2.59 -6.74
N PRO A 57 -25.18 -3.35 -6.14
CA PRO A 57 -25.01 -3.93 -4.80
C PRO A 57 -23.73 -4.75 -4.61
N ASN A 58 -23.23 -5.38 -5.69
CA ASN A 58 -22.06 -6.24 -5.71
C ASN A 58 -20.91 -5.68 -6.58
N ALA A 59 -20.97 -4.40 -6.98
CA ALA A 59 -19.91 -3.79 -7.78
C ALA A 59 -19.62 -2.37 -7.27
N MET A 60 -18.35 -2.13 -6.94
CA MET A 60 -17.86 -0.88 -6.39
C MET A 60 -16.76 -0.31 -7.28
N VAL A 61 -16.77 0.99 -7.52
CA VAL A 61 -15.68 1.70 -8.19
C VAL A 61 -14.89 2.48 -7.15
N MET A 62 -13.57 2.54 -7.33
CA MET A 62 -12.67 3.32 -6.49
C MET A 62 -11.62 4.00 -7.36
N ALA A 63 -11.32 5.25 -7.04
CA ALA A 63 -10.28 6.05 -7.68
C ALA A 63 -9.52 6.87 -6.63
N TYR A 64 -8.20 6.82 -6.69
CA TYR A 64 -7.25 7.61 -5.93
C TYR A 64 -6.44 8.45 -6.90
N VAL A 65 -6.48 9.77 -6.71
CA VAL A 65 -5.77 10.74 -7.54
C VAL A 65 -4.98 11.65 -6.62
N THR A 66 -3.67 11.71 -6.80
CA THR A 66 -2.77 12.47 -5.94
C THR A 66 -2.11 13.59 -6.73
N ASN A 67 -2.12 14.80 -6.18
CA ASN A 67 -1.38 15.93 -6.72
C ASN A 67 -0.15 16.18 -5.87
N TYR A 68 1.03 15.93 -6.43
CA TYR A 68 2.31 16.12 -5.75
C TYR A 68 2.72 17.59 -5.76
N PHE A 69 2.99 18.17 -4.59
CA PHE A 69 3.45 19.56 -4.48
C PHE A 69 4.86 19.79 -5.07
N ALA A 70 5.62 18.71 -5.33
CA ALA A 70 6.97 18.75 -5.90
C ALA A 70 7.03 19.05 -7.42
N GLY A 71 5.91 19.40 -8.06
CA GLY A 71 5.87 19.81 -9.46
C GLY A 71 5.57 18.70 -10.47
N GLU A 72 5.25 17.49 -9.98
CA GLU A 72 4.97 16.31 -10.81
C GLU A 72 3.53 16.26 -11.34
N GLY A 73 2.68 17.22 -10.95
CA GLY A 73 1.30 17.31 -11.40
C GLY A 73 0.38 16.31 -10.70
N ALA A 74 -0.78 16.06 -11.31
CA ALA A 74 -1.73 15.06 -10.81
C ALA A 74 -1.38 13.68 -11.38
N SER A 75 -1.17 12.71 -10.49
CA SER A 75 -0.96 11.30 -10.79
C SER A 75 -2.18 10.47 -10.38
N ILE A 76 -2.36 9.35 -11.07
CA ILE A 76 -3.36 8.34 -10.73
C ILE A 76 -2.66 7.26 -9.90
N GLU A 77 -3.09 7.08 -8.66
CA GLU A 77 -2.55 6.05 -7.76
C GLU A 77 -3.24 4.69 -7.93
N GLU A 78 -4.57 4.69 -8.02
CA GLU A 78 -5.41 3.51 -8.25
C GLU A 78 -6.72 3.92 -8.91
N VAL A 79 -7.19 3.18 -9.92
CA VAL A 79 -8.54 3.29 -10.48
C VAL A 79 -9.00 1.89 -10.86
N TYR A 80 -10.00 1.39 -10.15
CA TYR A 80 -10.49 0.03 -10.37
C TYR A 80 -11.98 -0.12 -10.11
N ILE A 81 -12.52 -1.20 -10.68
CA ILE A 81 -13.82 -1.75 -10.34
C ILE A 81 -13.65 -3.07 -9.59
N ASP A 82 -14.47 -3.25 -8.56
CA ASP A 82 -14.40 -4.33 -7.60
C ASP A 82 -15.74 -5.06 -7.53
N PHE A 83 -15.79 -6.26 -8.10
CA PHE A 83 -16.96 -7.13 -8.09
C PHE A 83 -16.90 -8.07 -6.90
N LYS A 84 -17.92 -8.08 -6.06
CA LYS A 84 -17.99 -8.85 -4.80
C LYS A 84 -19.01 -9.97 -4.91
N LYS A 85 -18.72 -11.10 -4.25
CA LYS A 85 -19.63 -12.26 -4.12
C LYS A 85 -20.15 -12.78 -5.46
N LEU A 86 -19.27 -13.00 -6.44
CA LEU A 86 -19.67 -13.50 -7.76
C LEU A 86 -20.20 -14.93 -7.70
N SER A 87 -19.61 -15.78 -6.86
CA SER A 87 -20.02 -17.16 -6.69
C SER A 87 -19.77 -17.64 -5.26
N ARG A 88 -20.15 -18.90 -4.98
CA ARG A 88 -19.85 -19.55 -3.69
C ARG A 88 -18.35 -19.62 -3.39
N PHE A 89 -17.51 -19.73 -4.43
CA PHE A 89 -16.06 -19.91 -4.29
C PHE A 89 -15.29 -18.64 -4.62
N THR A 90 -15.78 -17.82 -5.55
CA THR A 90 -15.14 -16.57 -5.98
C THR A 90 -15.72 -15.40 -5.21
N SER A 91 -14.98 -14.96 -4.20
CA SER A 91 -15.34 -13.85 -3.33
C SER A 91 -15.26 -12.52 -4.04
N ASN A 92 -14.26 -12.36 -4.93
CA ASN A 92 -13.94 -11.06 -5.48
C ASN A 92 -13.24 -11.15 -6.84
N ILE A 93 -13.58 -10.25 -7.76
CA ILE A 93 -12.78 -9.93 -8.96
C ILE A 93 -12.57 -8.42 -9.02
N LYS A 94 -11.31 -8.00 -9.11
CA LYS A 94 -10.91 -6.60 -9.27
C LYS A 94 -10.28 -6.40 -10.65
N LEU A 95 -10.69 -5.35 -11.37
CA LEU A 95 -10.18 -4.98 -12.69
C LEU A 95 -9.76 -3.51 -12.69
N GLY A 96 -8.60 -3.18 -13.24
CA GLY A 96 -8.14 -1.80 -13.39
C GLY A 96 -6.70 -1.63 -12.94
N TYR A 97 -6.34 -0.41 -12.54
CA TYR A 97 -5.03 -0.06 -12.01
C TYR A 97 -5.11 -0.04 -10.49
N PHE A 98 -4.41 -0.95 -9.81
CA PHE A 98 -4.54 -1.15 -8.37
C PHE A 98 -3.30 -1.78 -7.73
N ARG A 99 -3.23 -1.71 -6.40
CA ARG A 99 -2.26 -2.46 -5.59
C ARG A 99 -2.65 -3.95 -5.50
N PRO A 100 -1.88 -4.89 -6.07
CA PRO A 100 -2.23 -6.30 -6.09
C PRO A 100 -2.19 -6.91 -4.69
N ASN A 101 -2.93 -8.01 -4.49
CA ASN A 101 -3.01 -8.70 -3.21
C ASN A 101 -1.75 -9.55 -2.94
N PHE A 102 -0.66 -8.86 -2.63
CA PHE A 102 0.66 -9.42 -2.35
C PHE A 102 1.18 -8.81 -1.04
N GLY A 103 1.63 -9.62 -0.09
CA GLY A 103 2.03 -9.12 1.23
C GLY A 103 0.90 -8.45 2.02
N ILE A 104 1.25 -7.86 3.17
CA ILE A 104 0.35 -7.11 4.04
C ILE A 104 0.49 -5.61 3.75
N ILE A 105 1.72 -5.11 3.67
CA ILE A 105 2.03 -3.67 3.48
C ILE A 105 1.67 -3.18 2.09
N ASN A 106 2.00 -3.92 1.03
CA ASN A 106 1.76 -3.45 -0.35
C ASN A 106 0.27 -3.13 -0.64
N LYS A 107 -0.66 -3.71 0.13
CA LYS A 107 -2.12 -3.52 -0.06
C LYS A 107 -2.66 -2.28 0.66
N GLN A 108 -1.81 -1.56 1.37
CA GLN A 108 -2.17 -0.45 2.24
C GLN A 108 -1.62 0.85 1.66
N HIS A 109 -2.34 1.95 1.88
CA HIS A 109 -1.83 3.29 1.60
C HIS A 109 -1.11 3.85 2.82
N GLU A 110 -0.15 4.74 2.60
CA GLU A 110 0.70 5.27 3.67
C GLU A 110 -0.07 5.99 4.78
N HIS A 111 -1.15 6.68 4.45
CA HIS A 111 -2.01 7.34 5.44
C HIS A 111 -2.73 6.37 6.38
N THR A 112 -2.75 5.07 6.06
CA THR A 112 -3.30 4.03 6.93
C THR A 112 -2.25 3.43 7.89
N TYR A 113 -0.96 3.78 7.72
CA TYR A 113 0.07 3.31 8.63
C TYR A 113 0.04 4.02 9.97
N ASN A 114 0.08 3.23 11.04
CA ASN A 114 0.32 3.72 12.40
C ASN A 114 1.78 4.13 12.65
N PHE A 115 2.71 3.73 11.78
CA PHE A 115 4.17 3.88 11.92
C PHE A 115 4.78 4.81 10.84
N MET A 116 3.94 5.69 10.26
CA MET A 116 4.28 6.71 9.27
C MET A 116 4.49 6.18 7.86
N SER A 117 5.64 5.57 7.59
CA SER A 117 6.06 5.13 6.26
C SER A 117 6.43 3.65 6.26
N ALA A 118 6.33 2.99 5.10
CA ALA A 118 6.70 1.59 4.93
C ALA A 118 8.15 1.31 5.41
N PRO A 119 8.43 0.10 5.93
CA PRO A 119 9.81 -0.32 6.22
C PRO A 119 10.69 -0.23 4.97
N LYS A 120 11.97 0.10 5.14
CA LYS A 120 12.92 0.20 4.02
C LYS A 120 13.08 -1.12 3.28
N SER A 121 13.00 -2.23 4.01
CA SER A 121 12.98 -3.56 3.39
C SER A 121 11.83 -3.76 2.41
N ILE A 122 10.67 -3.16 2.65
CA ILE A 122 9.51 -3.24 1.76
C ILE A 122 9.59 -2.20 0.63
N THR A 123 10.05 -0.98 0.91
CA THR A 123 10.25 0.02 -0.15
C THR A 123 11.32 -0.43 -1.14
N ASN A 124 12.35 -1.15 -0.66
CA ASN A 124 13.34 -1.77 -1.53
C ASN A 124 12.74 -2.88 -2.41
N LEU A 125 11.57 -3.44 -2.11
CA LEU A 125 10.91 -4.41 -2.98
C LEU A 125 9.97 -3.77 -3.98
N PHE A 126 9.19 -2.78 -3.53
CA PHE A 126 8.03 -2.26 -4.27
C PHE A 126 8.09 -0.78 -4.64
N GLY A 127 9.14 -0.06 -4.23
CA GLY A 127 9.21 1.40 -4.33
C GLY A 127 8.58 2.09 -3.11
N ILE A 128 8.77 3.41 -3.04
CA ILE A 128 8.32 4.23 -1.89
C ILE A 128 6.80 4.32 -1.77
N HIS A 129 6.06 4.25 -2.88
CA HIS A 129 4.59 4.31 -2.92
C HIS A 129 3.92 2.93 -2.96
N GLY A 130 4.72 1.87 -2.87
CA GLY A 130 4.29 0.50 -3.10
C GLY A 130 4.07 0.20 -4.58
N TRP A 131 3.64 -1.02 -4.86
CA TRP A 131 3.41 -1.50 -6.21
C TRP A 131 1.94 -1.42 -6.57
N SER A 132 1.62 -0.55 -7.53
CA SER A 132 0.35 -0.51 -8.27
C SER A 132 0.59 -0.86 -9.73
N THR A 133 -0.36 -1.50 -10.40
CA THR A 133 -0.30 -1.72 -11.85
C THR A 133 -1.66 -2.07 -12.43
N LEU A 134 -1.79 -2.00 -13.76
CA LEU A 134 -2.97 -2.45 -14.48
C LEU A 134 -3.06 -3.97 -14.43
N GLY A 135 -4.24 -4.51 -14.16
CA GLY A 135 -4.45 -5.94 -14.22
C GLY A 135 -5.81 -6.43 -13.78
N ILE A 136 -5.82 -7.72 -13.47
CA ILE A 136 -6.98 -8.50 -13.04
C ILE A 136 -6.56 -9.27 -11.79
N SER A 137 -7.32 -9.12 -10.71
CA SER A 137 -7.14 -9.88 -9.47
C SER A 137 -8.40 -10.66 -9.15
N THR A 138 -8.24 -11.91 -8.74
CA THR A 138 -9.32 -12.72 -8.20
C THR A 138 -8.97 -13.20 -6.80
N ILE A 139 -9.98 -13.28 -5.93
CA ILE A 139 -9.87 -13.88 -4.60
C ILE A 139 -10.93 -14.96 -4.49
N SER A 140 -10.48 -16.16 -4.13
CA SER A 140 -11.35 -17.31 -3.91
C SER A 140 -11.10 -17.94 -2.55
N ASN A 141 -12.17 -18.38 -1.89
CA ASN A 141 -12.11 -19.02 -0.58
C ASN A 141 -12.25 -20.54 -0.75
N LEU A 142 -11.54 -21.32 0.07
CA LEU A 142 -11.74 -22.76 0.11
C LEU A 142 -12.80 -23.10 1.19
N PRO A 143 -13.52 -24.22 1.05
CA PRO A 143 -14.48 -24.66 2.05
C PRO A 143 -13.77 -25.34 3.25
N LEU A 144 -12.85 -24.63 3.90
CA LEU A 144 -12.14 -25.10 5.10
C LEU A 144 -12.86 -24.64 6.37
N ALA A 145 -12.53 -25.28 7.50
CA ALA A 145 -13.14 -24.97 8.80
C ALA A 145 -12.71 -23.62 9.39
N TRP A 146 -11.67 -23.00 8.83
CA TRP A 146 -11.14 -21.70 9.24
C TRP A 146 -11.16 -20.72 8.06
N GLU A 147 -10.95 -19.43 8.34
CA GLU A 147 -10.99 -18.39 7.32
C GLU A 147 -9.76 -18.53 6.41
N ASN A 148 -9.96 -18.60 5.11
CA ASN A 148 -8.85 -18.72 4.17
C ASN A 148 -9.22 -18.17 2.80
N TYR A 149 -8.19 -17.78 2.05
CA TYR A 149 -8.34 -17.42 0.65
C TYR A 149 -7.06 -17.67 -0.12
N PHE A 150 -7.19 -17.87 -1.43
CA PHE A 150 -6.09 -17.64 -2.36
C PHE A 150 -6.43 -16.50 -3.30
N SER A 151 -5.40 -15.79 -3.73
CA SER A 151 -5.50 -14.69 -4.68
C SER A 151 -4.56 -14.94 -5.84
N ILE A 152 -5.08 -14.70 -7.05
CA ILE A 152 -4.30 -14.75 -8.29
C ILE A 152 -4.44 -13.39 -8.94
N ASN A 153 -3.31 -12.80 -9.30
CA ASN A 153 -3.22 -11.52 -9.96
C ASN A 153 -2.48 -11.71 -11.29
N ILE A 154 -3.08 -11.27 -12.39
CA ILE A 154 -2.47 -11.16 -13.71
C ILE A 154 -2.32 -9.67 -13.98
N LEU A 155 -1.09 -9.22 -14.13
CA LEU A 155 -0.72 -7.82 -14.01
C LEU A 155 0.14 -7.42 -15.21
N GLN A 156 0.06 -6.17 -15.63
CA GLN A 156 0.99 -5.62 -16.59
C GLN A 156 2.37 -5.49 -15.93
N ASN A 157 3.44 -5.85 -16.65
CA ASN A 157 4.82 -5.76 -16.16
C ASN A 157 5.29 -4.32 -15.88
N SER A 158 4.51 -3.30 -16.23
CA SER A 158 4.79 -1.90 -15.88
C SER A 158 4.69 -1.66 -14.37
N ILE A 159 5.59 -0.83 -13.85
CA ILE A 159 5.39 -0.13 -12.59
C ILE A 159 4.32 0.95 -12.76
N GLY A 160 3.52 1.10 -11.73
CA GLY A 160 2.66 2.23 -11.50
C GLY A 160 3.40 3.44 -10.93
N GLU A 161 3.07 4.62 -11.49
CA GLU A 161 3.68 5.94 -11.37
C GLU A 161 4.97 6.14 -12.19
N VAL A 162 4.81 6.65 -13.41
CA VAL A 162 5.91 7.27 -14.16
C VAL A 162 6.21 8.61 -13.49
N SER A 163 7.10 8.64 -12.51
CA SER A 163 7.70 9.90 -12.08
C SER A 163 8.70 10.33 -13.15
N ASN A 164 8.31 11.29 -13.99
CA ASN A 164 9.22 11.98 -14.89
C ASN A 164 10.10 12.93 -14.05
N TYR A 165 11.10 12.40 -13.33
CA TYR A 165 12.10 13.22 -12.66
C TYR A 165 13.05 13.83 -13.69
N SER A 166 12.71 15.04 -14.14
CA SER A 166 13.64 15.98 -14.78
C SER A 166 14.32 16.79 -13.67
N GLY A 167 15.36 16.26 -13.05
CA GLY A 167 16.16 16.97 -12.05
C GLY A 167 17.61 16.51 -12.04
N HIS A 168 18.53 17.42 -12.33
CA HIS A 168 19.97 17.19 -12.22
C HIS A 168 20.36 16.99 -10.74
N TYR A 169 20.77 15.78 -10.36
CA TYR A 169 21.45 15.52 -9.09
C TYR A 169 22.72 14.69 -9.31
N HIS A 170 23.71 14.93 -8.45
CA HIS A 170 25.03 14.30 -8.46
C HIS A 170 25.10 13.00 -7.63
N GLU A 171 23.95 12.34 -7.43
CA GLU A 171 23.82 10.97 -6.95
C GLU A 171 22.92 10.19 -7.93
N PRO A 172 23.06 8.85 -8.07
CA PRO A 172 22.34 8.11 -9.11
C PRO A 172 20.84 8.36 -8.99
N ALA A 173 20.28 9.04 -9.98
CA ALA A 173 18.84 9.20 -10.12
C ALA A 173 18.21 7.81 -10.24
N VAL A 174 17.39 7.47 -9.24
CA VAL A 174 16.52 6.29 -9.27
C VAL A 174 15.46 6.54 -10.35
N VAL A 175 15.78 6.22 -11.59
CA VAL A 175 14.78 6.18 -12.66
C VAL A 175 14.05 4.85 -12.50
N GLU A 176 12.81 4.86 -12.03
CA GLU A 176 12.01 3.64 -11.91
C GLU A 176 11.64 3.09 -13.30
N SER A 177 12.59 2.41 -13.96
CA SER A 177 12.43 1.81 -15.29
C SER A 177 12.50 0.29 -15.21
N ASP A 178 11.40 -0.36 -14.84
CA ASP A 178 11.24 -1.79 -15.06
C ASP A 178 10.60 -2.01 -16.45
N SER A 179 10.95 -3.11 -17.13
CA SER A 179 10.42 -3.45 -18.46
C SER A 179 8.88 -3.38 -18.52
N THR A 180 8.35 -2.53 -19.41
CA THR A 180 6.90 -2.33 -19.58
C THR A 180 6.22 -3.41 -20.43
N THR A 181 6.99 -4.39 -20.90
CA THR A 181 6.51 -5.45 -21.80
C THR A 181 6.25 -6.76 -21.07
N GLY A 182 5.10 -7.38 -21.36
CA GLY A 182 4.71 -8.68 -20.80
C GLY A 182 3.80 -8.60 -19.57
N PHE A 183 3.63 -9.75 -18.92
CA PHE A 183 2.76 -9.94 -17.76
C PHE A 183 3.53 -10.40 -16.53
N SER A 184 3.08 -9.93 -15.38
CA SER A 184 3.47 -10.39 -14.05
C SER A 184 2.34 -11.23 -13.46
N PHE A 185 2.73 -12.24 -12.70
CA PHE A 185 1.83 -13.13 -11.99
C PHE A 185 2.15 -13.05 -10.51
N ALA A 186 1.15 -12.67 -9.70
CA ALA A 186 1.26 -12.68 -8.25
C ALA A 186 0.22 -13.62 -7.64
N PHE A 187 0.70 -14.55 -6.82
CA PHE A 187 -0.11 -15.49 -6.07
C PHE A 187 0.04 -15.23 -4.58
N ARG A 188 -1.08 -15.29 -3.84
CA ARG A 188 -1.08 -15.29 -2.38
C ARG A 188 -2.00 -16.38 -1.87
N PHE A 189 -1.54 -17.14 -0.88
CA PHE A 189 -2.38 -18.06 -0.12
C PHE A 189 -2.39 -17.66 1.34
N ASN A 190 -3.56 -17.38 1.88
CA ASN A 190 -3.74 -16.87 3.23
C ASN A 190 -4.58 -17.83 4.06
N GLN A 191 -4.12 -18.11 5.27
CA GLN A 191 -4.80 -18.91 6.28
C GLN A 191 -5.00 -18.06 7.51
N GLU A 192 -6.22 -18.02 8.05
CA GLU A 192 -6.55 -17.26 9.24
C GLU A 192 -7.33 -18.12 10.25
N PHE A 193 -6.80 -18.18 11.47
CA PHE A 193 -7.29 -19.00 12.57
C PHE A 193 -7.78 -18.11 13.71
N ALA A 194 -9.02 -18.31 14.14
CA ALA A 194 -9.53 -17.72 15.36
C ALA A 194 -8.97 -18.49 16.57
N ILE A 195 -8.11 -17.85 17.35
CA ILE A 195 -7.60 -18.42 18.62
C ILE A 195 -8.71 -18.33 19.69
N ASN A 196 -9.44 -17.22 19.70
CA ASN A 196 -10.62 -16.99 20.52
C ASN A 196 -11.48 -15.89 19.88
N LYS A 197 -12.54 -15.43 20.55
CA LYS A 197 -13.46 -14.39 20.04
C LYS A 197 -12.80 -13.05 19.70
N SER A 198 -11.62 -12.76 20.26
CA SER A 198 -10.92 -11.49 20.12
C SER A 198 -9.54 -11.63 19.49
N SER A 199 -9.00 -12.83 19.35
CA SER A 199 -7.66 -13.06 18.81
C SER A 199 -7.71 -13.85 17.52
N LYS A 200 -7.03 -13.34 16.51
CA LYS A 200 -6.84 -13.99 15.20
C LYS A 200 -5.35 -14.10 14.90
N PHE A 201 -4.99 -15.17 14.21
CA PHE A 201 -3.66 -15.43 13.70
C PHE A 201 -3.77 -15.74 12.20
N ALA A 202 -2.99 -15.04 11.39
CA ALA A 202 -2.95 -15.19 9.95
C ALA A 202 -1.54 -15.53 9.47
N LEU A 203 -1.46 -16.43 8.50
CA LEU A 203 -0.26 -16.81 7.77
C LEU A 203 -0.52 -16.64 6.27
N GLY A 204 0.34 -15.89 5.59
CA GLY A 204 0.33 -15.72 4.16
C GLY A 204 1.57 -16.34 3.51
N LEU A 205 1.39 -16.99 2.36
CA LEU A 205 2.46 -17.34 1.44
C LEU A 205 2.28 -16.50 0.17
N ASN A 206 3.36 -15.94 -0.34
CA ASN A 206 3.34 -15.02 -1.48
C ASN A 206 4.36 -15.47 -2.52
N MET A 207 3.96 -15.45 -3.79
CA MET A 207 4.82 -15.74 -4.94
C MET A 207 4.59 -14.72 -6.03
N LEU A 208 5.66 -14.18 -6.60
CA LEU A 208 5.67 -13.21 -7.69
C LEU A 208 6.62 -13.71 -8.77
N ASN A 209 6.19 -13.69 -10.02
CA ASN A 209 7.02 -13.93 -11.19
C ASN A 209 6.67 -12.90 -12.27
N GLY A 210 7.69 -12.31 -12.90
CA GLY A 210 7.56 -11.25 -13.89
C GLY A 210 8.16 -9.95 -13.40
N ARG A 211 8.11 -8.89 -14.22
CA ARG A 211 8.73 -7.59 -13.89
C ARG A 211 10.22 -7.74 -13.51
N GLU A 212 10.94 -8.59 -14.26
CA GLU A 212 12.37 -8.88 -14.03
C GLU A 212 12.69 -9.27 -12.58
N LYS A 213 11.71 -9.88 -11.91
CA LYS A 213 11.75 -10.28 -10.51
C LYS A 213 11.07 -11.63 -10.29
N GLU A 214 11.70 -12.45 -9.47
CA GLU A 214 11.07 -13.64 -8.90
C GLU A 214 11.11 -13.51 -7.39
N SER A 215 9.95 -13.45 -6.74
CA SER A 215 9.88 -13.35 -5.29
C SER A 215 9.09 -14.48 -4.69
N ILE A 216 9.63 -15.06 -3.61
CA ILE A 216 8.88 -15.90 -2.69
C ILE A 216 8.95 -15.27 -1.30
N GLY A 217 7.86 -15.36 -0.56
CA GLY A 217 7.83 -14.83 0.79
C GLY A 217 6.70 -15.38 1.62
N PHE A 218 6.77 -15.10 2.91
CA PHE A 218 5.70 -15.40 3.84
C PHE A 218 5.42 -14.17 4.70
N ASP A 219 4.21 -14.12 5.21
CA ASP A 219 3.78 -13.09 6.13
C ASP A 219 2.98 -13.68 7.28
N LEU A 220 3.05 -13.00 8.42
CA LEU A 220 2.39 -13.40 9.65
C LEU A 220 1.73 -12.18 10.26
N GLN A 221 0.48 -12.34 10.68
CA GLN A 221 -0.21 -11.32 11.46
C GLN A 221 -0.94 -11.95 12.64
N MET A 222 -0.66 -11.48 13.85
CA MET A 222 -1.44 -11.80 15.03
C MET A 222 -2.13 -10.53 15.51
N LYS A 223 -3.45 -10.56 15.63
CA LYS A 223 -4.25 -9.43 16.09
C LYS A 223 -5.13 -9.84 17.25
N ASN A 224 -5.06 -9.10 18.36
CA ASN A 224 -6.03 -9.18 19.45
C ASN A 224 -6.83 -7.89 19.48
N GLN A 225 -8.16 -7.98 19.36
CA GLN A 225 -9.09 -6.88 19.49
C GLN A 225 -10.07 -7.17 20.63
N SER A 226 -9.59 -7.00 21.86
CA SER A 226 -10.40 -7.21 23.06
C SER A 226 -11.56 -6.21 23.18
N LYS A 227 -11.39 -4.97 22.66
CA LYS A 227 -12.43 -3.93 22.58
C LYS A 227 -12.23 -3.10 21.30
N LYS A 228 -13.27 -2.35 20.88
CA LYS A 228 -13.24 -1.51 19.67
C LYS A 228 -11.99 -0.64 19.51
N TYR A 229 -11.51 -0.05 20.61
CA TYR A 229 -10.34 0.85 20.63
C TYR A 229 -9.18 0.34 21.48
N ARG A 230 -9.15 -0.98 21.75
CA ARG A 230 -8.06 -1.60 22.48
C ARG A 230 -7.65 -2.85 21.74
N SER A 231 -6.55 -2.72 21.00
CA SER A 231 -6.00 -3.77 20.16
C SER A 231 -4.51 -3.92 20.37
N PHE A 232 -4.03 -5.11 20.08
CA PHE A 232 -2.61 -5.45 19.97
C PHE A 232 -2.41 -6.15 18.64
N MET A 233 -1.30 -5.85 17.97
CA MET A 233 -0.95 -6.43 16.68
C MET A 233 0.53 -6.75 16.65
N ILE A 234 0.87 -7.92 16.12
CA ILE A 234 2.20 -8.27 15.64
C ILE A 234 2.07 -8.58 14.15
N GLN A 235 2.96 -8.03 13.34
CA GLN A 235 2.98 -8.21 11.90
C GLN A 235 4.42 -8.41 11.44
N LEU A 236 4.62 -9.37 10.54
CA LEU A 236 5.91 -9.69 9.95
C LEU A 236 5.73 -10.03 8.48
N GLU A 237 6.68 -9.61 7.66
CA GLU A 237 6.86 -10.10 6.29
C GLU A 237 8.32 -10.46 6.07
N TYR A 238 8.54 -11.49 5.27
CA TYR A 238 9.84 -11.88 4.76
C TYR A 238 9.72 -12.22 3.28
N TYR A 239 10.67 -11.75 2.49
CA TYR A 239 10.81 -12.03 1.07
C TYR A 239 12.25 -12.39 0.73
N SER A 240 12.39 -13.35 -0.17
CA SER A 240 13.59 -13.61 -0.94
C SER A 240 13.25 -13.36 -2.41
N SER A 241 13.94 -12.42 -3.03
CA SER A 241 13.66 -12.00 -4.40
C SER A 241 14.91 -12.08 -5.26
N LYS A 242 14.83 -12.76 -6.40
CA LYS A 242 15.83 -12.68 -7.47
C LYS A 242 15.50 -11.49 -8.35
N ILE A 243 16.51 -10.71 -8.70
CA ILE A 243 16.43 -9.51 -9.52
C ILE A 243 17.32 -9.74 -10.74
N TYR A 244 16.72 -9.67 -11.94
CA TYR A 244 17.40 -10.04 -13.18
C TYR A 244 18.05 -8.87 -13.93
N SER A 245 17.69 -7.63 -13.59
CA SER A 245 18.01 -6.44 -14.37
C SER A 245 18.08 -5.20 -13.46
N ASP A 246 17.73 -4.02 -14.02
CA ASP A 246 17.51 -2.80 -13.27
C ASP A 246 16.41 -3.00 -12.23
N HIS A 247 16.68 -2.59 -10.99
CA HIS A 247 15.67 -2.54 -9.94
C HIS A 247 15.70 -1.17 -9.29
N LEU A 248 14.59 -0.44 -9.43
CA LEU A 248 14.49 0.97 -9.03
C LEU A 248 15.61 1.82 -9.67
N GLY A 249 15.86 1.62 -10.97
CA GLY A 249 16.85 2.39 -11.73
C GLY A 249 18.30 2.10 -11.42
N ILE A 250 18.57 1.07 -10.61
CA ILE A 250 19.92 0.61 -10.30
C ILE A 250 20.13 -0.69 -11.06
N SER A 251 21.12 -0.74 -11.95
CA SER A 251 21.47 -1.98 -12.65
C SER A 251 22.09 -3.00 -11.70
N TYR A 252 21.60 -4.23 -11.76
CA TYR A 252 22.12 -5.37 -11.00
C TYR A 252 22.64 -6.48 -11.90
N HIS A 253 23.40 -7.40 -11.28
CA HIS A 253 23.77 -8.65 -11.92
C HIS A 253 22.50 -9.52 -12.12
N PRO A 254 22.39 -10.30 -13.22
CA PRO A 254 21.22 -11.14 -13.51
C PRO A 254 20.89 -12.26 -12.51
N ASP A 255 21.54 -12.28 -11.34
CA ASP A 255 21.35 -13.24 -10.25
C ASP A 255 21.40 -12.57 -8.87
N GLU A 256 21.17 -11.26 -8.82
CA GLU A 256 21.13 -10.53 -7.55
C GLU A 256 19.97 -11.04 -6.70
N GLU A 257 20.24 -11.24 -5.40
CA GLU A 257 19.23 -11.70 -4.45
C GLU A 257 19.03 -10.63 -3.39
N LEU A 258 17.80 -10.12 -3.32
CA LEU A 258 17.32 -9.24 -2.27
C LEU A 258 16.58 -10.08 -1.22
N ALA A 259 17.14 -10.16 -0.02
CA ALA A 259 16.40 -10.58 1.16
C ALA A 259 15.82 -9.35 1.85
N SER A 260 14.57 -9.42 2.28
CA SER A 260 13.88 -8.28 2.89
C SER A 260 12.90 -8.76 3.94
N ALA A 261 13.02 -8.20 5.14
CA ALA A 261 12.22 -8.57 6.28
C ALA A 261 11.82 -7.35 7.11
N TYR A 262 10.65 -7.40 7.74
CA TYR A 262 10.35 -6.50 8.85
C TYR A 262 9.48 -7.19 9.89
N ILE A 263 9.51 -6.65 11.10
CA ILE A 263 8.58 -6.97 12.16
C ILE A 263 8.10 -5.69 12.84
N ILE A 264 6.80 -5.65 13.10
CA ILE A 264 6.14 -4.57 13.83
C ILE A 264 5.33 -5.18 14.95
N ALA A 265 5.40 -4.59 16.14
CA ALA A 265 4.50 -4.89 17.23
C ALA A 265 3.91 -3.59 17.78
N GLY A 266 2.59 -3.49 17.77
CA GLY A 266 1.86 -2.27 18.10
C GLY A 266 0.69 -2.51 19.05
N ARG A 267 0.36 -1.50 19.85
CA ARG A 267 -0.79 -1.49 20.74
C ARG A 267 -1.57 -0.18 20.62
N GLN A 268 -2.87 -0.32 20.38
CA GLN A 268 -3.83 0.74 20.57
C GLN A 268 -4.36 0.70 22.00
N PHE A 269 -4.17 1.78 22.76
CA PHE A 269 -4.59 1.86 24.16
C PHE A 269 -6.04 2.34 24.29
N ASN A 270 -6.40 3.31 23.45
CA ASN A 270 -7.73 3.88 23.36
C ASN A 270 -7.94 4.50 21.96
N LYS A 271 -9.03 5.25 21.79
CA LYS A 271 -9.34 5.90 20.51
C LYS A 271 -8.24 6.88 20.08
N LYS A 272 -7.46 7.46 20.99
CA LYS A 272 -6.50 8.52 20.71
C LYS A 272 -5.07 8.03 20.53
N TYR A 273 -4.62 7.05 21.32
CA TYR A 273 -3.20 6.69 21.40
C TYR A 273 -2.87 5.31 20.84
N HIS A 274 -1.80 5.26 20.05
CA HIS A 274 -1.15 4.04 19.58
C HIS A 274 0.37 4.15 19.80
N LEU A 275 1.02 3.09 20.27
CA LEU A 275 2.48 2.98 20.35
C LEU A 275 2.94 1.61 19.86
N GLY A 276 4.14 1.53 19.32
CA GLY A 276 4.72 0.26 18.90
C GLY A 276 6.22 0.34 18.69
N ILE A 277 6.77 -0.83 18.37
CA ILE A 277 8.15 -1.04 17.96
C ILE A 277 8.18 -1.55 16.52
N ILE A 278 9.23 -1.19 15.81
CA ILE A 278 9.48 -1.61 14.43
C ILE A 278 10.94 -2.02 14.31
N ALA A 279 11.19 -3.08 13.56
CA ALA A 279 12.52 -3.43 13.10
C ALA A 279 12.43 -3.97 11.68
N ASP A 280 13.41 -3.66 10.85
CA ASP A 280 13.51 -4.15 9.49
C ASP A 280 14.96 -4.39 9.08
N HIS A 281 15.12 -5.25 8.08
CA HIS A 281 16.41 -5.64 7.56
C HIS A 281 16.28 -5.94 6.07
N TRP A 282 17.27 -5.54 5.29
CA TRP A 282 17.40 -5.92 3.89
C TRP A 282 18.87 -6.12 3.53
N SER A 283 19.10 -7.00 2.56
CA SER A 283 20.44 -7.30 2.06
C SER A 283 20.41 -7.65 0.57
N TYR A 284 21.28 -7.04 -0.21
CA TYR A 284 21.65 -7.46 -1.57
C TYR A 284 22.89 -8.34 -1.50
N ARG A 285 22.80 -9.55 -2.03
CA ARG A 285 23.86 -10.55 -1.97
C ARG A 285 25.11 -10.18 -2.77
N LEU A 286 24.98 -9.75 -4.03
CA LEU A 286 26.12 -9.52 -4.93
C LEU A 286 26.65 -8.08 -4.82
N LYS A 287 25.77 -7.11 -4.55
CA LYS A 287 26.16 -5.72 -4.27
C LYS A 287 26.87 -5.53 -2.93
N ASP A 288 26.81 -6.53 -2.05
CA ASP A 288 27.36 -6.48 -0.67
C ASP A 288 26.85 -5.24 0.08
N GLN A 289 25.55 -4.99 -0.02
CA GLN A 289 24.87 -3.89 0.65
C GLN A 289 23.75 -4.42 1.52
N GLU A 290 23.79 -4.06 2.79
CA GLU A 290 22.75 -4.38 3.74
C GLU A 290 22.50 -3.20 4.68
N SER A 291 21.30 -3.18 5.26
CA SER A 291 21.01 -2.29 6.37
C SER A 291 19.94 -2.89 7.26
N SER A 292 20.04 -2.57 8.54
CA SER A 292 19.05 -2.88 9.56
C SER A 292 18.60 -1.60 10.23
N SER A 293 17.30 -1.48 10.49
CA SER A 293 16.77 -0.42 11.34
C SER A 293 15.90 -0.99 12.45
N TYR A 294 15.86 -0.29 13.58
CA TYR A 294 14.98 -0.61 14.70
C TYR A 294 14.58 0.67 15.42
N GLY A 295 13.41 0.65 16.06
CA GLY A 295 12.97 1.81 16.79
C GLY A 295 11.55 1.72 17.31
N VAL A 296 11.05 2.89 17.69
CA VAL A 296 9.72 3.08 18.28
C VAL A 296 8.91 4.03 17.42
N TYR A 297 7.60 3.81 17.40
CA TYR A 297 6.68 4.69 16.72
C TYR A 297 5.42 4.92 17.55
N GLY A 298 4.72 6.00 17.24
CA GLY A 298 3.45 6.30 17.89
C GLY A 298 2.56 7.19 17.07
N ALA A 299 1.28 7.15 17.41
CA ALA A 299 0.26 8.00 16.82
C ALA A 299 -0.70 8.54 17.88
N PHE A 300 -1.10 9.80 17.69
CA PHE A 300 -2.05 10.54 18.50
C PHE A 300 -3.13 11.17 17.60
N ALA A 301 -4.38 10.73 17.74
CA ALA A 301 -5.52 11.31 17.03
C ALA A 301 -6.49 12.00 18.00
N PRO A 302 -6.38 13.34 18.17
CA PRO A 302 -7.27 14.08 19.06
C PRO A 302 -8.71 14.19 18.52
N PHE A 303 -8.90 14.09 17.21
CA PHE A 303 -10.16 14.40 16.51
C PHE A 303 -10.67 13.25 15.63
N ASP A 304 -10.97 12.09 16.23
CA ASP A 304 -11.70 11.00 15.55
C ASP A 304 -11.10 10.57 14.20
N ASP A 305 -9.77 10.40 14.19
CA ASP A 305 -8.93 10.01 13.05
C ASP A 305 -8.95 10.97 11.85
N SER A 306 -9.66 12.11 11.92
CA SER A 306 -9.62 13.17 10.90
C SER A 306 -8.31 13.95 10.91
N VAL A 307 -7.60 13.96 12.05
CA VAL A 307 -6.23 14.48 12.17
C VAL A 307 -5.46 13.53 13.06
N VAL A 308 -4.31 13.08 12.57
CA VAL A 308 -3.43 12.13 13.26
C VAL A 308 -2.00 12.68 13.25
N PHE A 309 -1.47 12.90 14.45
CA PHE A 309 -0.05 13.19 14.65
C PHE A 309 0.70 11.88 14.85
N ARG A 310 1.84 11.71 14.19
CA ARG A 310 2.66 10.51 14.28
C ARG A 310 4.11 10.88 14.56
N PHE A 311 4.81 9.98 15.23
CA PHE A 311 6.25 10.06 15.39
C PHE A 311 6.88 8.69 15.14
N LYS A 312 8.13 8.71 14.67
CA LYS A 312 8.98 7.54 14.49
C LYS A 312 10.39 7.92 14.94
N LEU A 313 10.95 7.20 15.90
CA LEU A 313 12.36 7.31 16.30
C LEU A 313 13.04 6.03 15.86
N LEU A 314 14.03 6.15 14.96
CA LEU A 314 14.74 5.00 14.39
C LEU A 314 16.22 5.11 14.69
N ASN A 315 16.83 3.94 14.87
CA ASN A 315 18.24 3.71 14.71
C ASN A 315 18.45 2.86 13.45
N GLU A 316 19.32 3.30 12.53
CA GLU A 316 19.56 2.65 11.26
C GLU A 316 21.07 2.55 11.01
N SER A 317 21.54 1.36 10.64
CA SER A 317 22.94 1.12 10.31
C SER A 317 23.30 1.72 8.94
N GLY A 318 24.52 2.25 8.83
CA GLY A 318 25.05 2.75 7.56
C GLY A 318 24.78 4.25 7.29
N LEU A 319 24.23 4.98 8.26
CA LEU A 319 24.07 6.44 8.18
C LEU A 319 25.16 7.16 8.99
N ASN A 320 25.54 8.38 8.58
CA ASN A 320 26.51 9.19 9.34
C ASN A 320 26.02 9.52 10.77
N ASN A 321 24.71 9.68 10.94
CA ASN A 321 24.06 9.78 12.24
C ASN A 321 23.00 8.68 12.32
N ASN A 322 23.35 7.57 12.98
CA ASN A 322 22.55 6.35 13.01
C ASN A 322 21.17 6.55 13.63
N SER A 323 20.85 7.68 14.29
CA SER A 323 19.55 7.90 14.92
C SER A 323 18.87 9.16 14.42
N TYR A 324 17.59 9.04 14.08
CA TYR A 324 16.78 10.16 13.63
C TYR A 324 15.32 10.05 14.08
N VAL A 325 14.67 11.20 14.17
CA VAL A 325 13.25 11.34 14.50
C VAL A 325 12.52 11.86 13.27
N VAL A 326 11.39 11.26 12.96
CA VAL A 326 10.43 11.76 11.98
C VAL A 326 9.14 12.09 12.70
N LEU A 327 8.61 13.28 12.44
CA LEU A 327 7.29 13.71 12.89
C LEU A 327 6.40 13.87 11.66
N SER A 328 5.12 13.49 11.76
CA SER A 328 4.14 13.81 10.73
C SER A 328 2.78 14.17 11.27
N ALA A 329 2.03 14.93 10.49
CA ALA A 329 0.61 15.18 10.66
C ALA A 329 -0.11 14.74 9.40
N VAL A 330 -1.12 13.89 9.52
CA VAL A 330 -2.01 13.47 8.44
C VAL A 330 -3.40 13.96 8.76
N TRP A 331 -4.11 14.48 7.76
CA TRP A 331 -5.48 14.92 7.92
C TRP A 331 -6.35 14.44 6.77
N ALA A 332 -7.66 14.35 7.03
CA ALA A 332 -8.64 13.98 6.03
C ALA A 332 -9.97 14.70 6.22
N ILE A 333 -10.59 15.04 5.09
CA ILE A 333 -11.95 15.55 4.98
C ILE A 333 -12.79 14.53 4.22
N GLY A 334 -13.97 14.22 4.73
CA GLY A 334 -14.87 13.22 4.15
C GLY A 334 -14.88 11.90 4.93
N PRO A 335 -15.57 10.88 4.38
CA PRO A 335 -15.75 9.60 5.05
C PRO A 335 -14.52 8.67 5.00
N HIS A 336 -13.61 8.84 4.03
CA HIS A 336 -12.32 8.14 4.02
C HIS A 336 -11.38 8.84 5.01
N LYS A 337 -10.93 8.09 6.00
CA LYS A 337 -10.06 8.60 7.08
C LYS A 337 -8.77 7.79 7.14
N PRO A 338 -7.68 8.38 7.64
CA PRO A 338 -6.49 7.66 8.10
C PRO A 338 -6.91 6.51 9.02
N GLN A 339 -6.94 5.29 8.48
CA GLN A 339 -7.39 4.14 9.24
C GLN A 339 -6.25 3.68 10.16
N ARG A 340 -6.51 3.60 11.46
CA ARG A 340 -5.48 3.27 12.47
C ARG A 340 -5.54 1.83 12.99
N TYR A 341 -6.25 0.92 12.34
CA TYR A 341 -6.59 -0.40 12.91
C TYR A 341 -6.59 -1.57 11.94
#